data_AF-A0A6A6XAL9-F1
#
_entry.id   AF-A0A6A6XAL9-F1
#
_cell.length_a   1.000
_cell.length_b   1.000
_cell.length_c   1.000
_cell.angle_alpha   90.00
_cell.angle_beta   90.00
_cell.angle_gamma   90.00
#
_symmetry.space_group_name_H-M   'P 1'
#
loop_
_entity.id
_entity.type
_entity.pdbx_description
1 polymer ?
#
loop_
_entity_poly.entity_id
_entity_poly.type
_entity_poly.pdbx_seq_one_letter_code
_entity_poly.pdbx_strand_id
1 'polypeptide(L)'
;MPQLDDNTQQILHDAEQGVRRRTFSAWDSFSNFALRDNVLEVAVGLILAASFTACANSLVTDIILPLVSLLPFLARNLDEKFATLKHGPNYNGTISNGYNTKDQALADGAVVFAYGNFFDKVLRFLLIAVSLWGMAMAYSRTTKDNIVKKQVK
;
A
#
# COMPACT_ATOMS: atom_id res chain seq x y z
N MET A 1 -30.10 -13.74 49.08
CA MET A 1 -28.93 -13.72 48.17
C MET A 1 -27.78 -14.39 48.93
N PRO A 2 -27.06 -15.38 48.37
CA PRO A 2 -25.93 -16.01 49.06
C PRO A 2 -24.85 -14.95 49.31
N GLN A 3 -24.44 -14.77 50.57
CA GLN A 3 -23.36 -13.84 50.92
C GLN A 3 -22.04 -14.51 50.54
N LEU A 4 -21.25 -13.84 49.70
CA LEU A 4 -19.89 -14.28 49.39
C LEU A 4 -19.10 -14.31 50.71
N ASP A 5 -18.42 -15.43 50.99
CA ASP A 5 -17.57 -15.57 52.16
C ASP A 5 -16.39 -14.59 52.09
N ASP A 6 -15.93 -14.11 53.24
CA ASP A 6 -14.90 -13.05 53.36
C ASP A 6 -13.62 -13.38 52.58
N ASN A 7 -13.32 -14.67 52.42
CA ASN A 7 -12.18 -15.17 51.66
C ASN A 7 -12.33 -14.93 50.15
N THR A 8 -13.54 -15.10 49.60
CA THR A 8 -13.82 -14.84 48.19
C THR A 8 -13.82 -13.34 47.89
N GLN A 9 -14.28 -12.50 48.82
CA GLN A 9 -14.17 -11.04 48.72
C GLN A 9 -12.69 -10.60 48.63
N GLN A 10 -11.83 -11.22 49.43
CA GLN A 10 -10.40 -10.93 49.44
C GLN A 10 -9.70 -11.37 48.14
N ILE A 11 -10.05 -12.56 47.61
CA ILE A 11 -9.54 -13.06 46.33
C ILE A 11 -9.98 -12.20 45.14
N LEU A 12 -11.22 -11.70 45.15
CA LEU A 12 -11.72 -10.83 44.09
C LEU A 12 -11.02 -9.47 44.11
N HIS A 13 -10.76 -8.91 45.29
CA HIS A 13 -10.04 -7.65 45.43
C HIS A 13 -8.55 -7.76 45.03
N ASP A 14 -7.89 -8.87 45.36
CA ASP A 14 -6.51 -9.14 44.92
C ASP A 14 -6.43 -9.42 43.40
N ALA A 15 -7.44 -10.06 42.83
CA ALA A 15 -7.56 -10.25 41.37
C ALA A 15 -7.74 -8.91 40.63
N GLU A 16 -8.57 -8.00 41.15
CA GLU A 16 -8.72 -6.65 40.59
C GLU A 16 -7.41 -5.84 40.63
N GLN A 17 -6.65 -5.93 41.73
CA GLN A 17 -5.37 -5.24 41.87
C GLN A 17 -4.27 -5.82 40.98
N GLY A 18 -4.22 -7.15 40.82
CA GLY A 18 -3.27 -7.85 39.96
C GLY A 18 -3.45 -7.54 38.47
N VAL A 19 -4.70 -7.32 38.03
CA VAL A 19 -5.02 -6.95 36.64
C VAL A 19 -4.66 -5.49 36.36
N ARG A 20 -5.00 -4.55 37.26
CA ARG A 20 -4.67 -3.12 37.12
C ARG A 20 -3.18 -2.86 36.98
N ARG A 21 -2.33 -3.51 37.79
CA ARG A 21 -0.87 -3.33 37.71
C ARG A 21 -0.26 -3.83 36.40
N ARG A 22 -0.83 -4.89 35.81
CA ARG A 22 -0.33 -5.49 34.57
C ARG A 22 -0.66 -4.67 33.33
N THR A 23 -1.84 -4.04 33.27
CA THR A 23 -2.23 -3.21 32.13
C THR A 23 -1.46 -1.89 32.08
N PHE A 24 -1.23 -1.22 33.22
CA PHE A 24 -0.36 -0.03 33.27
C PHE A 24 1.10 -0.38 32.93
N SER A 25 1.59 -1.53 33.41
CA SER A 25 2.95 -1.99 33.12
C SER A 25 3.18 -2.30 31.64
N ALA A 26 2.20 -2.84 30.92
CA ALA A 26 2.33 -3.11 29.49
C ALA A 26 2.41 -1.82 28.66
N TRP A 27 1.62 -0.80 29.01
CA TRP A 27 1.67 0.50 28.36
C TRP A 27 2.99 1.23 28.63
N ASP A 28 3.46 1.24 29.86
CA ASP A 28 4.75 1.84 30.22
C ASP A 28 5.93 1.13 29.54
N SER A 29 5.86 -0.21 29.44
CA SER A 29 6.88 -1.00 28.74
C SER A 29 6.87 -0.74 27.23
N PHE A 30 5.69 -0.58 26.63
CA PHE A 30 5.54 -0.22 25.22
C PHE A 30 6.04 1.21 24.96
N SER A 31 5.66 2.17 25.80
CA SER A 31 6.12 3.56 25.70
C SER A 31 7.65 3.63 25.81
N ASN A 32 8.26 2.96 26.79
CA ASN A 32 9.72 2.88 26.93
C ASN A 32 10.42 2.15 25.76
N PHE A 33 9.72 1.29 25.03
CA PHE A 33 10.23 0.66 23.82
C PHE A 33 10.11 1.59 22.60
N ALA A 34 8.96 2.24 22.43
CA ALA A 34 8.66 3.12 21.29
C ALA A 34 9.42 4.45 21.36
N LEU A 35 9.70 4.97 22.55
CA LEU A 35 10.49 6.18 22.78
C LEU A 35 12.00 5.97 22.62
N ARG A 36 12.44 4.78 22.20
CA ARG A 36 13.85 4.58 21.83
C ARG A 36 14.10 5.31 20.51
N ASP A 37 15.06 6.25 20.52
CA ASP A 37 15.39 7.10 19.36
C ASP A 37 15.62 6.29 18.06
N ASN A 38 16.33 5.16 18.14
CA ASN A 38 16.57 4.28 16.99
C ASN A 38 15.30 3.65 16.38
N VAL A 39 14.28 3.38 17.21
CA VAL A 39 13.01 2.79 16.73
C VAL A 39 12.13 3.87 16.12
N LEU A 40 12.07 5.04 16.76
CA LEU A 40 11.25 6.16 16.32
C LEU A 40 11.73 6.71 14.96
N GLU A 41 13.05 6.86 14.76
CA GLU A 41 13.60 7.33 13.48
C GLU A 41 13.25 6.39 12.32
N VAL A 42 13.42 5.08 12.51
CA VAL A 42 13.08 4.07 11.51
C VAL A 42 11.58 4.05 11.23
N ALA A 43 10.75 4.13 12.28
CA ALA A 43 9.30 4.14 12.13
C ALA A 43 8.81 5.37 11.35
N VAL A 44 9.32 6.56 11.67
CA VAL A 44 9.00 7.80 10.95
C VAL A 44 9.45 7.72 9.50
N GLY A 45 10.66 7.21 9.23
CA GLY A 45 11.16 6.99 7.87
C GLY A 45 10.24 6.08 7.05
N LEU A 46 9.77 4.97 7.62
CA LEU A 46 8.87 4.03 6.94
C LEU A 46 7.48 4.64 6.68
N ILE A 47 6.92 5.37 7.64
CA ILE A 47 5.60 6.02 7.50
C ILE A 47 5.66 7.11 6.42
N LEU A 48 6.71 7.92 6.41
CA LEU A 48 6.92 8.94 5.39
C LEU A 48 7.12 8.31 4.01
N ALA A 49 7.91 7.23 3.91
CA ALA A 49 8.12 6.52 2.64
C ALA A 49 6.82 5.91 2.10
N ALA A 50 6.02 5.27 2.97
CA ALA A 50 4.74 4.67 2.59
C ALA A 50 3.73 5.74 2.14
N SER A 51 3.60 6.82 2.90
CA SER A 51 2.72 7.94 2.58
C SER A 51 3.13 8.64 1.29
N PHE A 52 4.43 8.89 1.10
CA PHE A 52 4.95 9.49 -0.13
C PHE A 52 4.69 8.63 -1.36
N THR A 53 4.92 7.31 -1.24
CA THR A 53 4.62 6.35 -2.31
C THR A 53 3.13 6.34 -2.64
N ALA A 54 2.26 6.37 -1.63
CA ALA A 54 0.81 6.46 -1.83
C ALA A 54 0.40 7.75 -2.55
N CYS A 55 0.95 8.90 -2.18
CA CYS A 55 0.71 10.17 -2.86
C CYS A 55 1.20 10.15 -4.32
N ALA A 56 2.41 9.64 -4.58
CA ALA A 56 2.93 9.51 -5.94
C ALA A 56 2.08 8.57 -6.80
N ASN A 57 1.61 7.46 -6.21
CA ASN A 57 0.71 6.51 -6.88
C ASN A 57 -0.65 7.13 -7.20
N SER A 58 -1.23 7.91 -6.29
CA SER A 58 -2.50 8.60 -6.53
C SER A 58 -2.36 9.67 -7.61
N LEU A 59 -1.28 10.47 -7.58
CA LEU A 59 -1.00 11.44 -8.66
C LEU A 59 -0.94 10.76 -10.03
N VAL A 60 -0.28 9.60 -10.12
CA VAL A 60 -0.17 8.88 -11.39
C VAL A 60 -1.50 8.23 -11.76
N THR A 61 -2.15 7.55 -10.84
CA THR A 61 -3.34 6.74 -11.12
C THR A 61 -4.58 7.58 -11.34
N ASP A 62 -4.74 8.66 -10.58
CA ASP A 62 -5.97 9.44 -10.53
C ASP A 62 -5.90 10.70 -11.41
N ILE A 63 -4.70 11.19 -11.73
CA ILE A 63 -4.52 12.41 -12.53
C ILE A 63 -3.82 12.10 -13.86
N ILE A 64 -2.65 11.46 -13.84
CA ILE A 64 -1.87 11.24 -15.07
C ILE A 64 -2.52 10.16 -15.96
N LEU A 65 -2.93 9.02 -15.40
CA LEU A 65 -3.49 7.92 -16.18
C LEU A 65 -4.79 8.30 -16.90
N PRO A 66 -5.76 9.03 -16.32
CA PRO A 66 -6.94 9.48 -17.06
C PRO A 66 -6.60 10.44 -18.21
N LEU A 67 -5.61 11.32 -18.03
CA LEU A 67 -5.15 12.23 -19.08
C LEU A 67 -4.44 11.47 -20.21
N VAL A 68 -3.65 10.45 -19.88
CA VAL A 68 -2.97 9.59 -20.84
C VAL A 68 -3.94 8.62 -21.53
N SER A 69 -4.99 8.14 -20.84
CA SER A 69 -5.98 7.20 -21.38
C SER A 69 -6.94 7.83 -22.38
N LEU A 70 -7.08 9.16 -22.37
CA LEU A 70 -7.76 9.90 -23.43
C LEU A 70 -7.04 9.77 -24.78
N LEU A 71 -5.73 9.47 -24.77
CA LEU A 71 -4.98 9.21 -26.01
C LEU A 71 -5.30 7.79 -26.50
N PRO A 72 -5.90 7.64 -27.70
CA PRO A 72 -6.36 6.34 -28.23
C PRO A 72 -5.23 5.34 -28.48
N PHE A 73 -3.98 5.80 -28.49
CA PHE A 73 -2.81 4.99 -28.82
C PHE A 73 -2.28 4.14 -27.66
N LEU A 74 -2.50 4.52 -26.38
CA LEU A 74 -1.62 4.04 -25.31
C LEU A 74 -2.27 3.22 -24.19
N ALA A 75 -3.58 3.33 -23.89
CA ALA A 75 -4.05 2.83 -22.58
C ALA A 75 -5.52 2.41 -22.43
N ARG A 76 -6.24 2.01 -23.48
CA ARG A 76 -7.56 1.40 -23.25
C ARG A 76 -7.40 -0.08 -22.88
N ASN A 77 -7.47 -0.37 -21.57
CA ASN A 77 -7.59 -1.70 -20.96
C ASN A 77 -6.43 -2.67 -21.22
N LEU A 78 -5.19 -2.29 -20.90
CA LEU A 78 -4.07 -3.25 -20.92
C LEU A 78 -4.23 -4.32 -19.83
N ASP A 79 -4.72 -4.00 -18.64
CA ASP A 79 -4.88 -4.97 -17.54
C ASP A 79 -5.88 -6.11 -17.85
N GLU A 80 -6.81 -5.87 -18.78
CA GLU A 80 -7.80 -6.87 -19.24
C GLU A 80 -7.28 -7.72 -20.40
N LYS A 81 -6.08 -7.45 -20.93
CA LYS A 81 -5.48 -8.28 -21.96
C LYS A 81 -4.86 -9.52 -21.32
N PHE A 82 -5.62 -10.60 -21.33
CA PHE A 82 -5.16 -11.90 -20.88
C PHE A 82 -5.34 -12.95 -21.98
N ALA A 83 -4.37 -13.86 -22.10
CA ALA A 83 -4.49 -15.03 -22.96
C ALA A 83 -4.83 -16.24 -22.09
N THR A 84 -5.94 -16.93 -22.36
CA THR A 84 -6.28 -18.18 -21.66
C THR A 84 -5.52 -19.34 -22.30
N LEU A 85 -4.70 -20.05 -21.52
CA LEU A 85 -3.88 -21.18 -22.00
C LEU A 85 -4.58 -22.52 -21.81
N LYS A 86 -5.47 -22.62 -20.81
CA LYS A 86 -6.33 -23.78 -20.58
C LYS A 86 -7.72 -23.30 -20.20
N HIS A 87 -8.74 -23.74 -20.92
CA HIS A 87 -10.13 -23.34 -20.72
C HIS A 87 -10.74 -24.03 -19.49
N GLY A 88 -11.50 -23.26 -18.70
CA GLY A 88 -12.37 -23.79 -17.65
C GLY A 88 -13.69 -24.34 -18.22
N PRO A 89 -14.55 -24.93 -17.38
CA PRO A 89 -15.81 -25.55 -17.80
C PRO A 89 -16.80 -24.59 -18.46
N ASN A 90 -16.74 -23.27 -18.17
CA ASN A 90 -17.67 -22.25 -18.66
C ASN A 90 -17.06 -21.37 -19.77
N TYR A 91 -16.15 -21.92 -20.58
CA TYR A 91 -15.52 -21.20 -21.68
C TYR A 91 -16.53 -20.79 -22.77
N ASN A 92 -16.79 -19.49 -22.90
CA ASN A 92 -17.67 -18.97 -23.95
C ASN A 92 -16.87 -18.62 -25.23
N GLY A 93 -16.95 -19.48 -26.24
CA GLY A 93 -16.24 -19.31 -27.52
C GLY A 93 -16.70 -18.14 -28.40
N THR A 94 -17.72 -17.37 -28.00
CA THR A 94 -18.12 -16.14 -28.71
C THR A 94 -17.37 -14.88 -28.27
N ILE A 95 -16.57 -14.97 -27.19
CA ILE A 95 -15.71 -13.89 -26.70
C ILE A 95 -14.27 -14.27 -27.02
N SER A 96 -13.48 -13.37 -27.63
CA SER A 96 -12.10 -13.62 -28.10
C SER A 96 -11.16 -14.25 -27.06
N ASN A 97 -11.46 -14.15 -25.75
CA ASN A 97 -10.68 -14.74 -24.66
C ASN A 97 -11.52 -15.61 -23.69
N GLY A 98 -12.77 -15.94 -24.02
CA GLY A 98 -13.63 -16.84 -23.23
C GLY A 98 -14.26 -16.25 -21.96
N TYR A 99 -13.70 -15.17 -21.41
CA TYR A 99 -14.17 -14.48 -20.20
C TYR A 99 -14.07 -12.96 -20.36
N ASN A 100 -14.86 -12.20 -19.60
CA ASN A 100 -14.83 -10.73 -19.64
C ASN A 100 -13.75 -10.15 -18.72
N THR A 101 -13.37 -10.86 -17.65
CA THR A 101 -12.36 -10.40 -16.68
C THR A 101 -11.42 -11.54 -16.28
N LYS A 102 -10.19 -11.18 -15.92
CA LYS A 102 -9.19 -12.12 -15.38
C LYS A 102 -9.67 -12.86 -14.12
N ASP A 103 -10.48 -12.19 -13.30
CA ASP A 103 -11.01 -12.75 -12.05
C ASP A 103 -12.05 -13.85 -12.30
N GLN A 104 -12.84 -13.73 -13.37
CA GLN A 104 -13.75 -14.80 -13.80
C GLN A 104 -13.00 -16.03 -14.33
N ALA A 105 -11.93 -15.81 -15.10
CA ALA A 105 -11.12 -16.89 -15.64
C ALA A 105 -10.34 -17.64 -14.56
N LEU A 106 -9.82 -16.93 -13.54
CA LEU A 106 -9.19 -17.55 -12.36
C LEU A 106 -10.20 -18.32 -11.51
N ALA A 107 -11.40 -17.77 -11.31
CA ALA A 107 -12.47 -18.43 -10.57
C ALA A 107 -12.95 -19.73 -11.23
N ASP A 108 -12.93 -19.78 -12.57
CA ASP A 108 -13.30 -20.98 -13.35
C ASP A 108 -12.16 -22.01 -13.48
N GLY A 109 -11.03 -21.77 -12.79
CA GLY A 109 -9.86 -22.66 -12.79
C GLY A 109 -9.08 -22.65 -14.11
N ALA A 110 -9.32 -21.66 -14.98
CA ALA A 110 -8.57 -21.50 -16.23
C ALA A 110 -7.14 -21.04 -15.92
N VAL A 111 -6.16 -21.59 -16.64
CA VAL A 111 -4.79 -21.11 -16.56
C VAL A 111 -4.65 -19.91 -17.49
N VAL A 112 -4.46 -18.73 -16.90
CA VAL A 112 -4.47 -17.44 -17.61
C VAL A 112 -3.07 -16.85 -17.66
N PHE A 113 -2.60 -16.53 -18.87
CA PHE A 113 -1.41 -15.71 -19.11
C PHE A 113 -1.80 -14.24 -19.19
N ALA A 114 -1.76 -13.55 -18.06
CA ALA A 114 -2.15 -12.14 -17.91
C ALA A 114 -1.01 -11.16 -18.28
N TYR A 115 -0.54 -11.20 -19.53
CA TYR A 115 0.52 -10.31 -20.03
C TYR A 115 0.16 -8.82 -19.92
N GLY A 116 -1.14 -8.52 -19.99
CA GLY A 116 -1.69 -7.20 -19.82
C GLY A 116 -1.41 -6.56 -18.47
N ASN A 117 -1.57 -7.31 -17.38
CA ASN A 117 -1.27 -6.85 -16.02
C ASN A 117 0.23 -6.54 -15.85
N PHE A 118 1.11 -7.37 -16.42
CA PHE A 118 2.56 -7.12 -16.34
C PHE A 118 2.93 -5.80 -17.01
N PHE A 119 2.44 -5.55 -18.22
CA PHE A 119 2.74 -4.31 -18.94
C PHE A 119 2.08 -3.08 -18.27
N ASP A 120 0.88 -3.23 -17.69
CA ASP A 120 0.27 -2.20 -16.83
C ASP A 120 1.20 -1.82 -15.67
N LYS A 121 1.78 -2.80 -14.96
CA LYS A 121 2.75 -2.52 -13.86
C LYS A 121 4.01 -1.83 -14.37
N VAL A 122 4.58 -2.28 -15.49
CA VAL A 122 5.77 -1.64 -16.09
C VAL A 122 5.47 -0.19 -16.51
N LEU A 123 4.34 0.05 -17.16
CA LEU A 123 3.92 1.38 -17.60
C LEU A 123 3.71 2.30 -16.38
N ARG A 124 3.02 1.83 -15.33
CA ARG A 124 2.82 2.60 -14.09
C ARG A 124 4.14 2.95 -13.42
N PHE A 125 5.07 2.01 -13.35
CA PHE A 125 6.41 2.27 -12.82
C PHE A 125 7.13 3.37 -13.59
N LEU A 126 7.11 3.34 -14.93
CA LEU A 126 7.69 4.39 -15.77
C LEU A 126 7.00 5.74 -15.57
N LEU A 127 5.66 5.77 -15.46
CA LEU A 127 4.92 7.00 -15.22
C LEU A 127 5.22 7.61 -13.85
N ILE A 128 5.37 6.80 -12.80
CA ILE A 128 5.80 7.27 -11.47
C ILE A 128 7.21 7.87 -11.56
N ALA A 129 8.14 7.18 -12.23
CA ALA A 129 9.51 7.68 -12.39
C ALA A 129 9.56 9.04 -13.13
N VAL A 130 8.82 9.17 -14.23
CA VAL A 130 8.70 10.43 -14.99
C VAL A 130 7.99 11.51 -14.18
N SER A 131 6.97 11.15 -13.40
CA SER A 131 6.25 12.08 -12.52
C SER A 131 7.16 12.67 -11.45
N LEU A 132 7.92 11.83 -10.74
CA LEU A 132 8.89 12.27 -9.73
C LEU A 132 9.99 13.14 -10.34
N TRP A 133 10.49 12.78 -11.53
CA TRP A 133 11.44 13.60 -12.27
C TRP A 133 10.84 14.95 -12.67
N GLY A 134 9.60 14.98 -13.17
CA GLY A 134 8.88 16.21 -13.52
C GLY A 134 8.68 17.12 -12.31
N MET A 135 8.37 16.54 -11.15
CA MET A 135 8.23 17.28 -9.89
C MET A 135 9.57 17.85 -9.41
N ALA A 136 10.66 17.09 -9.47
CA ALA A 136 12.00 17.58 -9.19
C ALA A 136 12.41 18.71 -10.15
N MET A 137 12.06 18.59 -11.43
CA MET A 137 12.32 19.60 -12.44
C MET A 137 11.53 20.88 -12.16
N ALA A 138 10.23 20.77 -11.85
CA ALA A 138 9.38 21.90 -11.48
C ALA A 138 9.90 22.63 -10.24
N TYR A 139 10.37 21.87 -9.24
CA TYR A 139 11.04 22.43 -8.07
C TYR A 139 12.31 23.18 -8.45
N SER A 140 13.23 22.54 -9.20
CA SER A 140 14.49 23.16 -9.64
C SER A 140 14.29 24.41 -10.51
N ARG A 141 13.18 24.48 -11.25
CA ARG A 141 12.84 25.62 -12.12
C ARG A 141 12.30 26.81 -11.33
N THR A 142 11.66 26.55 -10.19
CA THR A 142 11.05 27.57 -9.34
C THR A 142 12.06 28.12 -8.34
N THR A 143 12.96 27.28 -7.81
CA THR A 143 14.01 27.68 -6.88
C THR A 143 15.27 28.09 -7.65
N LYS A 144 15.41 29.38 -7.97
CA LYS A 144 16.64 29.99 -8.53
C LYS A 144 17.79 30.14 -7.51
N ASP A 145 17.65 29.58 -6.30
CA ASP A 145 18.70 29.63 -5.30
C ASP A 145 19.66 28.44 -5.50
N ASN A 146 20.89 28.77 -5.90
CA ASN A 146 22.01 27.86 -5.94
C ASN A 146 22.31 27.37 -4.50
N ILE A 147 21.77 26.21 -4.12
CA ILE A 147 22.06 25.55 -2.84
C ILE A 147 23.54 25.12 -2.74
N VAL A 148 24.27 25.07 -3.86
CA VAL A 148 25.73 24.92 -3.86
C VAL A 148 26.37 26.29 -3.61
N LYS A 149 26.47 26.69 -2.34
CA LYS A 149 27.60 27.55 -1.96
C LYS A 149 28.86 26.74 -2.25
N LYS A 150 29.71 27.20 -3.17
CA LYS A 150 31.09 26.71 -3.31
C LYS A 150 31.69 26.70 -1.91
N GLN A 151 31.84 25.54 -1.30
CA GLN A 151 32.68 25.38 -0.13
C GLN A 151 34.09 25.69 -0.63
N VAL A 152 34.56 26.89 -0.31
CA VAL A 152 35.94 27.30 -0.57
C VAL A 152 36.81 26.36 0.26
N LYS A 153 37.77 25.74 -0.43
CA LYS A 153 38.75 24.81 0.12
C LYS A 153 39.64 25.48 1.17
#